data_AF-X0YYC2-F1
#
_entry.id   AF-X0YYC2-F1
#
_cell.length_a   1.000
_cell.length_b   1.000
_cell.length_c   1.000
_cell.angle_alpha   90.00
_cell.angle_beta   90.00
_cell.angle_gamma   90.00
#
_symmetry.space_group_name_H-M   'P 1'
#
loop_
_entity.id
_entity.type
_entity.pdbx_description
1 polymer ?
#
loop_
_entity_poly.entity_id
_entity_poly.type
_entity_poly.pdbx_seq_one_letter_code
_entity_poly.pdbx_strand_id
1 'polypeptide(L)'
;MSDTLIYAMSTRGKLNLEQFNELFRRVYSPSFKQVEESVKVDVRRHTVRILDSLGYCEFDFDKRMVYMCKPSLMLLPFFGLPKAVLTGARSPFLVQKLKIR
;
A
#
# COMPACT_ATOMS: atom_id res chain seq x y z
N MET A 1 -6.46 7.41 -1.11
CA MET A 1 -5.37 6.43 -1.08
C MET A 1 -5.02 6.08 -2.52
N SER A 2 -3.75 6.05 -2.93
CA SER A 2 -3.44 5.81 -4.35
C SER A 2 -3.40 4.32 -4.64
N ASP A 3 -4.47 3.80 -5.25
CA ASP A 3 -4.54 2.43 -5.77
C ASP A 3 -3.38 2.13 -6.74
N THR A 4 -2.89 3.17 -7.44
CA THR A 4 -1.72 3.09 -8.33
C THR A 4 -0.44 2.72 -7.57
N LEU A 5 -0.22 3.25 -6.36
CA LEU A 5 0.94 2.90 -5.55
C LEU A 5 0.88 1.44 -5.11
N ILE A 6 -0.27 1.03 -4.56
CA ILE A 6 -0.48 -0.37 -4.12
C ILE A 6 -0.29 -1.32 -5.29
N TYR A 7 -0.87 -1.00 -6.46
CA TYR A 7 -0.69 -1.78 -7.69
C TYR A 7 0.78 -1.92 -8.05
N ALA A 8 1.51 -0.81 -8.13
CA ALA A 8 2.91 -0.81 -8.52
C ALA A 8 3.76 -1.65 -7.56
N MET A 9 3.52 -1.52 -6.26
CA MET A 9 4.21 -2.30 -5.23
C MET A 9 3.87 -3.81 -5.33
N SER A 10 2.60 -4.13 -5.61
CA SER A 10 2.10 -5.51 -5.68
C SER A 10 2.70 -6.33 -6.82
N THR A 11 3.25 -5.69 -7.85
CA THR A 11 3.92 -6.41 -8.96
C THR A 11 5.19 -7.14 -8.54
N ARG A 12 5.84 -6.73 -7.44
CA ARG A 12 7.15 -7.25 -7.02
C ARG A 12 7.11 -8.15 -5.79
N GLY A 13 6.01 -8.12 -5.02
CA GLY A 13 5.82 -8.90 -3.78
C GLY A 13 6.70 -8.46 -2.60
N LYS A 14 7.94 -8.06 -2.84
CA LYS A 14 8.84 -7.39 -1.88
C LYS A 14 9.66 -6.30 -2.58
N LEU A 15 10.03 -5.27 -1.84
CA LEU A 15 10.75 -4.09 -2.30
C LEU A 15 11.81 -3.72 -1.27
N ASN A 16 12.91 -3.09 -1.68
CA ASN A 16 13.72 -2.33 -0.73
C ASN A 16 13.17 -0.90 -0.56
N LEU A 17 13.62 -0.18 0.47
CA LEU A 17 13.16 1.19 0.74
C LEU A 17 13.46 2.16 -0.40
N GLU A 18 14.56 1.99 -1.12
CA GLU A 18 14.93 2.83 -2.27
C GLU A 18 13.91 2.69 -3.40
N GLN A 19 13.57 1.45 -3.75
CA GLN A 19 12.54 1.13 -4.74
C GLN A 19 11.17 1.65 -4.32
N PHE A 20 10.82 1.52 -3.05
CA PHE A 20 9.59 2.11 -2.52
C PHE A 20 9.59 3.63 -2.70
N ASN A 21 10.67 4.33 -2.31
CA ASN A 21 10.77 5.78 -2.44
C ASN A 21 10.68 6.22 -3.91
N GLU A 22 11.27 5.46 -4.83
CA GLU A 22 11.17 5.73 -6.26
C GLU A 22 9.72 5.59 -6.77
N LEU A 23 9.05 4.49 -6.42
CA LEU A 23 7.64 4.27 -6.78
C LEU A 23 6.74 5.36 -6.19
N PHE A 24 6.94 5.69 -4.92
CA PHE A 24 6.20 6.76 -4.25
C PHE A 24 6.38 8.09 -4.97
N ARG A 25 7.62 8.47 -5.29
CA ARG A 25 7.91 9.68 -6.07
C ARG A 25 7.23 9.63 -7.43
N ARG A 26 7.31 8.53 -8.18
CA ARG A 26 6.68 8.44 -9.51
C ARG A 26 5.16 8.61 -9.46
N VAL A 27 4.50 8.00 -8.48
CA VAL A 27 3.03 8.05 -8.34
C VAL A 27 2.56 9.44 -7.90
N TYR A 28 3.28 10.08 -6.98
CA TYR A 28 2.84 11.35 -6.39
C TYR A 28 3.56 12.60 -6.95
N SER A 29 4.58 12.45 -7.79
CA SER A 29 5.34 13.56 -8.43
C SER A 29 4.44 14.56 -9.15
N PRO A 30 3.39 14.16 -9.92
CA PRO A 30 2.48 15.10 -10.55
C PRO A 30 1.78 16.01 -9.53
N SER A 31 1.44 15.48 -8.35
CA SER A 31 0.76 16.19 -7.27
C SER A 31 1.69 17.07 -6.43
N PHE A 32 3.01 16.86 -6.53
CA PHE A 32 4.01 17.54 -5.69
C PHE A 32 4.80 18.65 -6.40
N LYS A 33 4.54 18.94 -7.68
CA LYS A 33 5.31 19.91 -8.48
C LYS A 33 5.38 21.33 -7.89
N GLN A 34 4.42 21.72 -7.05
CA GLN A 34 4.35 23.05 -6.42
C GLN A 34 4.25 23.00 -4.89
N VAL A 35 4.48 21.83 -4.29
CA VAL A 35 4.28 21.60 -2.85
C VAL A 35 5.61 21.72 -2.11
N GLU A 36 5.60 22.31 -0.92
CA GLU A 36 6.78 22.41 -0.06
C GLU A 36 7.35 21.02 0.31
N GLU A 37 8.67 20.96 0.53
CA GLU A 37 9.38 19.73 0.87
C GLU A 37 8.86 19.10 2.18
N SER A 38 8.53 19.93 3.17
CA SER A 38 7.93 19.55 4.47
C SER A 38 6.65 18.74 4.28
N VAL A 39 5.73 19.25 3.47
CA VAL A 39 4.44 18.62 3.17
C VAL A 39 4.64 17.29 2.43
N LYS A 40 5.63 17.18 1.52
CA LYS A 40 5.96 15.90 0.86
C LYS A 40 6.40 14.84 1.87
N VAL A 41 7.22 15.22 2.85
CA VAL A 41 7.71 14.32 3.90
C VAL A 41 6.55 13.83 4.76
N ASP A 42 5.62 14.70 5.13
CA ASP A 42 4.46 14.36 5.95
C ASP A 42 3.49 13.43 5.21
N VAL A 43 3.18 13.70 3.94
CA VAL A 43 2.34 12.81 3.12
C VAL A 43 2.97 11.43 2.99
N ARG A 44 4.29 11.35 2.81
CA ARG A 44 5.00 10.06 2.76
C ARG A 44 4.89 9.31 4.08
N ARG A 45 5.19 9.96 5.21
CA ARG A 45 5.09 9.36 6.55
C ARG A 45 3.68 8.85 6.83
N HIS A 46 2.68 9.65 6.47
CA HIS A 46 1.28 9.29 6.63
C HIS A 46 0.91 8.08 5.75
N THR A 47 1.39 8.05 4.49
CA THR A 47 1.16 6.93 3.57
C THR A 47 1.78 5.63 4.08
N VAL A 48 3.02 5.67 4.58
CA VAL A 48 3.69 4.50 5.17
C VAL A 48 2.87 3.95 6.34
N ARG A 49 2.44 4.82 7.27
CA ARG A 49 1.61 4.43 8.42
C ARG A 49 0.29 3.80 7.99
N ILE A 50 -0.42 4.40 7.04
CA ILE A 50 -1.70 3.86 6.57
C ILE A 50 -1.51 2.48 5.92
N LEU A 51 -0.51 2.33 5.05
CA LEU A 51 -0.27 1.08 4.34
C LEU A 51 0.04 -0.08 5.29
N ASP A 52 0.85 0.21 6.32
CA ASP A 52 1.23 -0.74 7.36
C ASP A 52 0.04 -1.10 8.26
N SER A 53 -0.64 -0.10 8.81
CA SER A 53 -1.77 -0.28 9.73
C SER A 53 -3.00 -0.96 9.08
N LEU A 54 -3.22 -0.78 7.77
CA LEU A 54 -4.31 -1.43 7.05
C LEU A 54 -3.93 -2.81 6.49
N GLY A 55 -2.72 -3.30 6.75
CA GLY A 55 -2.27 -4.62 6.32
C GLY A 55 -2.06 -4.75 4.81
N TYR A 56 -1.67 -3.67 4.13
CA TYR A 56 -1.29 -3.74 2.71
C TYR A 56 0.14 -4.26 2.54
N CYS A 57 1.04 -3.84 3.42
CA CYS A 57 2.43 -4.26 3.44
C CYS A 57 3.02 -4.08 4.84
N GLU A 58 4.13 -4.74 5.11
CA GLU A 58 4.91 -4.57 6.33
C GLU A 58 6.23 -3.88 6.01
N PHE A 59 6.58 -2.84 6.77
CA PHE A 59 7.87 -2.16 6.67
C PHE A 59 8.85 -2.72 7.69
N ASP A 60 9.89 -3.41 7.21
CA ASP A 60 11.04 -3.84 8.01
C ASP A 60 12.16 -2.80 7.83
N PHE A 61 12.21 -1.83 8.75
CA PHE A 61 13.19 -0.74 8.70
C PHE A 61 14.62 -1.23 8.99
N ASP A 62 14.78 -2.28 9.80
CA ASP A 62 16.09 -2.86 10.12
C ASP A 62 16.71 -3.50 8.88
N LYS A 63 15.92 -4.29 8.14
CA LYS A 63 16.36 -4.89 6.86
C LYS A 63 16.24 -3.94 5.67
N ARG A 64 15.65 -2.76 5.85
CA ARG A 64 15.32 -1.78 4.80
C ARG A 64 14.46 -2.40 3.68
N MET A 65 13.49 -3.22 4.06
CA MET A 65 12.61 -3.95 3.14
C MET A 65 11.14 -3.60 3.40
N VAL A 66 10.33 -3.72 2.34
CA VAL A 66 8.88 -3.62 2.38
C VAL A 66 8.31 -4.91 1.80
N TYR A 67 7.50 -5.61 2.57
CA TYR A 67 6.91 -6.88 2.20
C TYR A 67 5.43 -6.70 1.93
N MET A 68 4.95 -7.05 0.73
CA MET A 68 3.53 -6.98 0.44
C MET A 68 2.78 -8.10 1.16
N CYS A 69 1.71 -7.76 1.87
CA CYS A 69 0.87 -8.74 2.52
C CYS A 69 0.07 -9.53 1.48
N LYS A 70 -0.25 -10.80 1.78
CA LYS A 70 -1.12 -11.59 0.90
C LYS A 70 -2.51 -10.93 0.80
N PRO A 71 -3.13 -10.90 -0.38
CA PRO A 71 -4.49 -10.37 -0.52
C PRO A 71 -5.45 -11.10 0.41
N SER A 72 -6.14 -10.36 1.28
CA SER A 72 -6.96 -10.94 2.36
C SER A 72 -8.23 -10.14 2.57
N LEU A 73 -9.35 -10.84 2.76
CA LEU A 73 -10.62 -10.21 3.13
C LEU A 73 -10.74 -10.20 4.65
N MET A 74 -10.71 -9.01 5.27
CA MET A 74 -10.83 -8.87 6.72
C MET A 74 -12.21 -8.35 7.09
N LEU A 75 -12.87 -9.02 8.04
CA LEU A 75 -14.13 -8.57 8.63
C LEU A 75 -13.86 -7.38 9.56
N LEU A 76 -14.67 -6.33 9.44
CA LEU A 76 -14.62 -5.19 10.33
C LEU A 76 -15.41 -5.50 11.62
N PRO A 77 -14.91 -5.09 12.80
CA PRO A 77 -15.66 -5.25 14.04
C PRO A 77 -16.87 -4.30 14.02
N PHE A 78 -18.07 -4.85 13.81
CA PHE A 78 -19.30 -4.06 13.75
C PHE A 78 -20.52 -4.85 14.24
N PHE A 79 -21.44 -4.16 14.92
CA PHE A 79 -22.77 -4.69 15.26
C PHE A 79 -23.74 -4.42 14.10
N GLY A 80 -24.22 -5.47 13.42
CA GLY A 80 -25.11 -5.35 12.26
C GLY A 80 -24.62 -6.20 11.08
N LEU A 81 -24.89 -5.75 9.84
CA LEU A 81 -24.46 -6.48 8.64
C LEU A 81 -22.93 -6.58 8.57
N PRO A 82 -22.35 -7.77 8.31
CA PRO A 82 -20.92 -7.95 8.15
C PRO A 82 -20.37 -7.02 7.08
N LYS A 83 -19.37 -6.21 7.45
CA LYS A 83 -18.59 -5.42 6.50
C LYS A 83 -17.21 -6.02 6.41
N ALA A 84 -16.66 -6.06 5.21
CA ALA A 84 -15.32 -6.55 4.99
C ALA A 84 -14.50 -5.57 4.15
N VAL A 85 -13.20 -5.54 4.39
CA VAL A 85 -12.22 -4.79 3.60
C VAL A 85 -11.24 -5.75 2.96
N LEU A 86 -10.99 -5.54 1.67
CA LEU A 86 -9.93 -6.24 0.96
C LEU A 86 -8.60 -5.55 1.25
N THR A 87 -7.65 -6.26 1.84
CA THR A 87 -6.33 -5.78 2.24
C THR A 87 -5.25 -6.55 1.48
N GLY A 88 -3.98 -6.16 1.65
CA GLY A 88 -2.84 -6.80 1.00
C GLY A 88 -2.66 -6.42 -0.47
N ALA A 89 -1.76 -7.15 -1.13
CA ALA A 89 -1.35 -6.91 -2.51
C ALA A 89 -2.54 -6.90 -3.48
N ARG A 90 -2.58 -5.91 -4.38
CA ARG A 90 -3.62 -5.74 -5.39
C ARG A 90 -3.00 -5.67 -6.79
N SER A 91 -2.93 -6.82 -7.46
CA SER A 91 -2.68 -6.88 -8.90
C SER A 91 -3.91 -7.48 -9.61
N PRO A 92 -4.14 -7.21 -10.91
CA PRO A 92 -5.29 -7.75 -11.64
C PRO A 92 -5.32 -9.28 -11.59
N PHE A 93 -4.15 -9.91 -11.62
CA PHE A 93 -3.98 -11.35 -11.44
C PHE A 93 -4.36 -11.83 -10.03
N LEU A 94 -3.98 -11.09 -8.99
CA LEU A 94 -4.32 -11.43 -7.60
C LEU A 94 -5.80 -11.20 -7.30
N VAL A 95 -6.42 -10.17 -7.89
CA VAL A 95 -7.86 -9.93 -7.79
C VAL A 95 -8.65 -11.02 -8.53
N GLN A 96 -8.17 -11.51 -9.67
CA GLN A 96 -8.76 -12.68 -10.33
C GLN A 96 -8.72 -13.93 -9.46
N LYS A 97 -7.67 -14.12 -8.65
CA LYS A 97 -7.59 -15.24 -7.68
C LYS A 97 -8.52 -15.10 -6.49
N LEU A 98 -8.96 -13.87 -6.16
CA LEU A 98 -9.96 -13.61 -5.11
C LEU A 98 -11.40 -13.83 -5.59
N LYS A 99 -11.64 -13.91 -6.91
CA LYS A 99 -12.87 -14.48 -7.45
C LYS A 99 -12.86 -16.01 -7.23
N ILE A 100 -13.01 -16.42 -5.98
CA ILE A 100 -13.36 -17.80 -5.60
C ILE A 100 -14.85 -17.94 -5.99
N ARG A 101 -15.16 -18.69 -7.06
CA ARG A 101 -15.74 -20.05 -7.03
C ARG A 101 -16.99 -20.15 -6.17
#